data_AF-M0NQ02-F1
#
_entry.id   AF-M0NQ02-F1
#
_cell.length_a   1.000
_cell.length_b   1.000
_cell.length_c   1.000
_cell.angle_alpha   90.00
_cell.angle_beta   90.00
_cell.angle_gamma   90.00
#
_symmetry.space_group_name_H-M   'P 1'
#
loop_
_entity.id
_entity.type
_entity.pdbx_description
1 polymer ?
#
loop_
_entity_poly.entity_id
_entity_poly.type
_entity_poly.pdbx_seq_one_letter_code
_entity_poly.pdbx_strand_id
1 'polypeptide(L)' 'MTAGDRIEREVGESSDARPTVAASRCSPDRTVFTEEGNTDAWIATDLTVELER' A
#
# COMPACT_ATOMS: atom_id res chain seq x y z
N MET A 1 -14.40 11.77 -24.07
CA MET A 1 -13.46 10.83 -23.41
C MET A 1 -12.58 11.69 -22.53
N THR A 2 -13.01 11.98 -21.30
CA THR A 2 -12.27 12.85 -20.38
C THR A 2 -11.02 12.08 -19.95
N ALA A 3 -9.86 12.68 -20.21
CA ALA A 3 -8.56 12.20 -19.75
C ALA A 3 -8.66 11.96 -18.25
N GLY A 4 -8.33 10.73 -17.83
CA GLY A 4 -8.31 10.35 -16.43
C GLY A 4 -7.50 11.37 -15.65
N ASP A 5 -8.15 11.95 -14.65
CA ASP A 5 -7.58 12.86 -13.67
C ASP A 5 -6.34 12.19 -13.08
N ARG A 6 -5.17 12.57 -13.61
CA ARG A 6 -3.89 12.06 -13.13
C ARG A 6 -3.68 12.77 -11.81
N ILE A 7 -3.96 12.06 -10.72
CA ILE A 7 -3.68 12.54 -9.36
C ILE A 7 -2.19 12.91 -9.33
N GLU A 8 -1.91 14.21 -9.36
CA GLU A 8 -0.57 14.76 -9.16
C GLU A 8 -0.24 14.54 -7.69
N ARG A 9 0.43 13.41 -7.43
CA ARG A 9 0.95 13.10 -6.10
C ARG A 9 2.08 14.09 -5.84
N GLU A 10 1.78 15.17 -5.12
CA GLU A 10 2.80 16.04 -4.54
C GLU A 10 3.54 15.22 -3.47
N VAL A 11 4.54 14.44 -3.92
CA VAL A 11 5.45 13.72 -3.03
C VAL A 11 6.47 14.74 -2.55
N GLY A 12 6.06 15.55 -1.60
CA GLY A 12 6.94 16.39 -0.80
C GLY A 12 7.59 15.60 0.32
N GLU A 13 8.27 14.49 0.03
CA GLU A 13 8.96 13.71 1.06
C GLU A 13 10.32 13.24 0.55
N SER A 14 11.35 13.57 1.33
CA SER A 14 12.73 13.12 1.19
C SER A 14 12.82 11.66 0.72
N SER A 15 13.54 11.42 -0.37
CA SER A 15 13.74 10.12 -1.06
C SER A 15 14.23 8.94 -0.18
N ASP A 16 14.44 9.14 1.12
CA ASP A 16 14.88 8.13 2.10
C ASP A 16 13.77 7.64 3.04
N ALA A 17 12.60 8.28 3.06
CA ALA A 17 11.48 7.85 3.90
C ALA A 17 10.77 6.66 3.24
N ARG A 18 10.98 5.45 3.76
CA ARG A 18 10.18 4.28 3.37
C ARG A 18 8.77 4.44 3.94
N PRO A 19 7.71 4.16 3.15
CA PRO A 19 6.34 4.28 3.64
C PRO A 19 6.08 3.27 4.77
N THR A 20 5.30 3.70 5.76
CA THR A 20 4.79 2.80 6.80
C THR A 20 3.68 1.94 6.22
N VAL A 21 3.88 0.62 6.20
CA VAL A 21 2.90 -0.36 5.72
C VAL A 21 2.44 -1.25 6.87
N ALA A 22 1.13 -1.39 7.03
CA ALA A 22 0.51 -2.33 7.96
C ALA A 22 0.00 -3.58 7.23
N ALA A 23 0.14 -4.75 7.85
CA ALA A 23 -0.41 -6.01 7.36
C ALA A 23 -1.51 -6.50 8.31
N SER A 24 -2.72 -6.71 7.78
CA SER A 24 -3.87 -7.19 8.54
C SER A 24 -4.42 -8.48 7.93
N ARG A 25 -4.64 -9.49 8.77
CA ARG A 25 -5.28 -10.75 8.35
C ARG A 25 -6.79 -10.64 8.53
N CYS A 26 -7.48 -10.22 7.47
CA CYS A 26 -8.94 -10.03 7.50
C CYS A 26 -9.72 -11.36 7.41
N SER A 27 -9.07 -12.44 6.99
CA SER A 27 -9.63 -13.80 6.95
C SER A 27 -8.50 -14.83 7.02
N PRO A 28 -8.77 -16.12 7.24
CA PRO A 28 -7.73 -17.14 7.32
C PRO A 28 -6.76 -17.14 6.12
N ASP A 29 -7.27 -16.93 4.91
CA ASP A 29 -6.50 -17.09 3.68
C ASP A 29 -6.19 -15.76 2.98
N ARG A 30 -6.35 -14.62 3.68
CA ARG A 30 -6.14 -13.29 3.09
C ARG A 30 -5.42 -12.34 4.02
N THR A 31 -4.38 -11.72 3.49
CA THR A 31 -3.66 -10.61 4.09
C THR A 31 -3.91 -9.35 3.27
N VAL A 32 -4.23 -8.26 3.95
CA VAL A 32 -4.40 -6.93 3.38
C VAL A 32 -3.26 -6.03 3.84
N PHE A 33 -2.60 -5.38 2.90
CA PHE A 33 -1.59 -4.36 3.15
C PHE A 33 -2.17 -2.96 2.90
N THR A 34 -1.96 -2.06 3.84
CA THR A 34 -2.35 -0.65 3.77
C THR A 34 -1.16 0.26 4.04
N GLU A 35 -1.10 1.37 3.33
CA GLU A 35 -0.08 2.41 3.49
C GLU A 35 -0.65 3.57 4.31
N GLU A 36 0.13 4.07 5.28
CA GLU A 36 -0.27 5.23 6.08
C GLU A 36 -0.49 6.46 5.18
N GLY A 37 -1.60 7.17 5.38
CA GLY A 37 -1.95 8.34 4.57
C GLY A 37 -2.49 8.03 3.16
N ASN A 38 -2.61 6.75 2.78
CA ASN A 38 -3.17 6.34 1.49
C ASN A 38 -4.40 5.46 1.70
N THR A 39 -5.57 6.11 1.73
CA THR A 39 -6.87 5.44 1.91
C THR A 39 -7.47 4.94 0.60
N ASP A 40 -6.94 5.39 -0.54
CA ASP A 40 -7.53 5.17 -1.85
C ASP A 40 -7.13 3.82 -2.45
N ALA A 41 -6.01 3.25 -1.99
CA ALA A 41 -5.46 1.99 -2.50
C ALA A 41 -5.03 1.03 -1.38
N TRP A 42 -5.20 -0.26 -1.65
CA TRP A 42 -4.77 -1.36 -0.76
C TRP A 42 -4.45 -2.60 -1.59
N ILE A 43 -3.62 -3.50 -1.02
CA ILE A 43 -3.23 -4.75 -1.68
C ILE A 43 -3.78 -5.91 -0.85
N ALA A 44 -4.65 -6.73 -1.45
CA ALA A 44 -5.09 -7.99 -0.88
C ALA A 44 -4.35 -9.14 -1.56
N THR A 45 -3.76 -10.04 -0.78
CA THR A 45 -3.08 -11.23 -1.28
C THR A 45 -3.42 -12.45 -0.43
N ASP A 46 -3.44 -13.62 -1.06
CA ASP A 46 -3.49 -14.92 -0.39
C ASP A 46 -2.10 -15.52 -0.13
N LEU A 47 -1.04 -14.91 -0.68
CA LEU A 47 0.34 -15.33 -0.47
C LEU A 47 1.14 -14.25 0.27
N THR A 48 1.71 -14.66 1.40
CA THR A 48 2.73 -13.92 2.15
C THR A 48 3.87 -14.86 2.50
N VAL A 49 5.10 -14.34 2.51
CA VAL A 49 6.30 -15.09 2.91
C VAL A 49 6.96 -14.39 4.09
N GLU A 50 7.56 -15.17 4.99
CA GLU A 50 8.38 -14.62 6.07
C GLU A 50 9.65 -13.98 5.50
N LEU A 51 10.09 -12.89 6.11
CA LEU A 51 11.32 -12.22 5.70
C LEU A 51 12.53 -12.91 6.36
N GLU A 52 13.44 -13.39 5.54
CA GLU A 52 14.78 -13.75 5.98
C GLU A 52 15.64 -12.48 6.07
N ARG A 53 16.42 -12.35 7.14
CA ARG A 53 17.29 -11.18 7.39
C ARG A 53 18.75 -11.51 7.12
#